data_AF-A0A379XX49-F1
#
_entry.id   AF-A0A379XX49-F1
#
_cell.length_a   1.000
_cell.length_b   1.000
_cell.length_c   1.000
_cell.angle_alpha   90.00
_cell.angle_beta   90.00
_cell.angle_gamma   90.00
#
_symmetry.space_group_name_H-M   'P 1'
#
loop_
_entity.id
_entity.type
_entity.pdbx_description
1 polymer ?
#
loop_
_entity_poly.entity_id
_entity_poly.type
_entity_poly.pdbx_seq_one_letter_code
_entity_poly.pdbx_strand_id
1 'polypeptide(L)'
;MALTIPPTVTADGNWTLALPGLANNSYSYTVTATNPAGTSSTINGQFVIDNTPPTTTVGLSAATDSGVLGDFITNNETPVFTGKTNLAPR
;
A
#
# COMPACT_ATOMS: atom_id res chain seq x y z
N MET A 1 -5.70 16.19 -13.51
CA MET A 1 -4.70 16.08 -14.58
C MET A 1 -4.66 14.62 -15.01
N ALA A 2 -5.03 14.29 -16.25
CA ALA A 2 -5.03 12.91 -16.73
C ALA A 2 -3.63 12.56 -17.21
N LEU A 3 -3.08 11.44 -16.72
CA LEU A 3 -1.79 10.92 -17.17
C LEU A 3 -2.05 9.92 -18.31
N THR A 4 -1.61 10.24 -19.53
CA THR A 4 -1.72 9.33 -20.68
C THR A 4 -0.33 8.80 -21.02
N ILE A 5 -0.10 7.51 -20.81
CA ILE A 5 1.15 6.83 -21.16
C ILE A 5 0.81 5.79 -22.24
N PRO A 6 1.56 5.72 -23.35
CA PRO A 6 1.31 4.72 -24.38
C PRO A 6 1.69 3.31 -23.87
N PRO A 7 0.80 2.31 -24.00
CA PRO A 7 1.14 0.94 -23.63
C PRO A 7 2.11 0.32 -24.64
N THR A 8 2.93 -0.61 -24.18
CA THR A 8 3.67 -1.51 -25.09
C THR A 8 2.79 -2.69 -25.42
N VAL A 9 2.55 -2.96 -26.70
CA VAL A 9 1.70 -4.06 -27.18
C VAL A 9 2.58 -5.09 -27.86
N THR A 10 2.46 -6.35 -27.44
CA THR A 10 3.15 -7.51 -28.02
C THR A 10 2.41 -8.01 -29.26
N ALA A 11 3.08 -8.80 -30.10
CA ALA A 11 2.49 -9.38 -31.31
C ALA A 11 1.24 -10.24 -31.03
N ASP A 12 1.15 -10.83 -29.84
CA ASP A 12 0.02 -11.67 -29.41
C ASP A 12 -1.16 -10.86 -28.81
N GLY A 13 -1.07 -9.52 -28.82
CA GLY A 13 -2.11 -8.64 -28.31
C GLY A 13 -2.07 -8.38 -26.80
N ASN A 14 -1.10 -8.94 -26.08
CA ASN A 14 -0.86 -8.58 -24.69
C ASN A 14 -0.26 -7.19 -24.60
N TRP A 15 -0.68 -6.39 -23.63
CA TRP A 15 -0.19 -5.04 -23.42
C TRP A 15 0.26 -4.82 -21.98
N THR A 16 1.29 -3.98 -21.81
CA THR A 16 1.79 -3.57 -20.50
C THR A 16 1.95 -2.07 -20.44
N LEU A 17 1.59 -1.48 -19.30
CA LEU A 17 1.77 -0.06 -19.03
C LEU A 17 2.62 0.12 -17.77
N ALA A 18 3.82 0.66 -17.92
CA ALA A 18 4.64 1.05 -16.79
C ALA A 18 4.10 2.39 -16.24
N LEU A 19 3.66 2.38 -14.97
CA LEU A 19 3.24 3.58 -14.27
C LEU A 19 4.46 4.24 -13.60
N PRO A 20 4.53 5.59 -13.53
CA PRO A 20 5.50 6.26 -12.68
C PRO A 20 5.20 5.98 -11.21
N GLY A 21 6.08 6.41 -10.30
CA GLY A 21 5.77 6.38 -8.87
C GLY A 21 4.52 7.21 -8.58
N LEU A 22 3.40 6.52 -8.30
CA LEU A 22 2.13 7.12 -7.93
C LEU A 22 2.00 7.15 -6.41
N ALA A 23 1.36 8.19 -5.89
CA ALA A 23 1.11 8.33 -4.46
C ALA A 23 -0.02 7.37 -3.99
N ASN A 24 -0.15 7.19 -2.68
CA ASN A 24 -1.28 6.45 -2.12
C ASN A 24 -2.59 7.11 -2.53
N ASN A 25 -3.42 6.41 -3.28
CA ASN A 25 -4.75 6.86 -3.70
C ASN A 25 -5.54 5.73 -4.36
N SER A 26 -6.83 5.97 -4.57
CA SER A 26 -7.65 5.24 -5.52
C SER A 26 -7.55 5.85 -6.91
N TYR A 27 -7.21 5.03 -7.89
CA TYR A 27 -7.07 5.42 -9.28
C TYR A 27 -8.08 4.67 -10.14
N SER A 28 -8.85 5.42 -10.93
CA SER A 28 -9.68 4.85 -11.99
C SER A 28 -8.92 4.87 -13.30
N TYR A 29 -9.08 3.84 -14.11
CA TYR A 29 -8.45 3.76 -15.43
C TYR A 29 -9.47 3.33 -16.49
N THR A 30 -9.18 3.74 -17.72
CA THR A 30 -9.95 3.40 -18.92
C THR A 30 -8.99 2.85 -19.96
N VAL A 31 -9.34 1.71 -20.54
CA VAL A 31 -8.59 1.11 -21.65
C VAL A 31 -9.49 1.09 -22.87
N THR A 32 -9.02 1.68 -23.98
CA THR A 32 -9.72 1.69 -25.26
C THR A 32 -8.87 0.98 -26.30
N ALA A 33 -9.45 -0.02 -26.97
CA ALA A 33 -8.84 -0.71 -28.10
C ALA A 33 -9.64 -0.39 -29.37
N THR A 34 -8.95 -0.15 -30.48
CA THR A 34 -9.56 0.17 -31.78
C THR A 34 -9.00 -0.78 -32.83
N ASN A 35 -9.87 -1.41 -33.61
CA ASN A 35 -9.47 -2.28 -34.71
C ASN A 35 -9.11 -1.46 -35.97
N PRO A 36 -8.49 -2.06 -37.01
CA PRO A 36 -8.14 -1.35 -38.25
C PRO A 36 -9.34 -0.77 -39.01
N ALA A 37 -10.53 -1.31 -38.80
CA ALA A 37 -11.78 -0.79 -39.38
C ALA A 37 -12.34 0.43 -38.61
N GLY A 38 -11.65 0.90 -37.57
CA GLY A 38 -12.04 2.08 -36.78
C GLY A 38 -13.11 1.80 -35.72
N THR A 39 -13.45 0.54 -35.46
CA THR A 39 -14.38 0.17 -34.39
C THR A 39 -13.62 0.05 -33.06
N SER A 40 -14.12 0.72 -32.02
CA SER A 40 -13.50 0.72 -30.69
C SER A 40 -14.31 -0.06 -29.66
N SER A 41 -13.63 -0.51 -28.62
CA SER A 41 -14.23 -1.05 -27.40
C SER A 41 -13.47 -0.52 -26.19
N THR A 42 -14.20 -0.27 -25.10
CA THR A 42 -13.66 0.36 -23.90
C THR A 42 -13.98 -0.48 -22.66
N ILE A 43 -13.01 -0.60 -21.76
CA ILE A 43 -13.20 -1.15 -20.42
C ILE A 43 -12.76 -0.12 -19.38
N ASN A 44 -13.40 -0.16 -18.21
CA ASN A 44 -13.04 0.66 -17.07
C ASN A 44 -12.66 -0.24 -15.89
N GLY A 45 -11.78 0.26 -15.03
CA GLY A 45 -11.41 -0.41 -13.80
C GLY A 45 -10.89 0.57 -12.76
N GLN A 46 -10.58 0.04 -11.59
CA GLN A 46 -10.00 0.78 -10.48
C GLN A 46 -8.91 -0.05 -9.81
N PHE A 47 -7.88 0.63 -9.31
CA PHE A 47 -6.92 0.06 -8.38
C PHE A 47 -6.62 1.05 -7.25
N VAL A 48 -6.14 0.52 -6.12
CA VAL A 48 -5.72 1.32 -4.97
C VAL A 48 -4.25 1.09 -4.75
N ILE A 49 -3.51 2.18 -4.55
CA ILE A 49 -2.14 2.16 -4.05
C ILE A 49 -2.20 2.52 -2.57
N ASP A 50 -1.75 1.60 -1.73
CA ASP A 50 -1.62 1.82 -0.29
C ASP A 50 -0.28 1.28 0.21
N ASN A 51 0.66 2.19 0.38
CA ASN A 51 1.97 1.95 0.98
C ASN A 51 2.05 2.47 2.42
N THR A 52 0.90 2.69 3.09
CA THR A 52 0.88 3.20 4.46
C THR A 52 1.35 2.10 5.42
N PRO A 53 2.48 2.30 6.14
CA PRO A 53 2.96 1.30 7.09
C PRO A 53 1.95 1.11 8.23
N PRO A 54 1.88 -0.09 8.82
CA PRO A 54 1.11 -0.27 10.04
C PRO A 54 1.70 0.58 11.18
N THR A 55 0.86 0.94 12.14
CA THR A 55 1.33 1.58 13.37
C THR A 55 1.65 0.53 14.42
N THR A 56 2.73 0.73 15.16
CA THR A 56 3.18 -0.20 16.19
C THR A 56 3.36 0.52 17.52
N THR A 57 2.88 -0.11 18.59
CA THR A 57 3.23 0.28 19.96
C THR A 57 4.15 -0.76 20.56
N VAL A 58 5.06 -0.29 21.41
CA VAL A 58 5.92 -1.14 22.24
C VAL A 58 5.91 -0.58 23.66
N GLY A 59 6.04 -1.46 24.64
CA GLY A 59 6.14 -1.12 26.05
C GLY A 59 6.72 -2.27 26.85
N LEU A 60 7.14 -1.98 28.08
CA LEU A 60 7.44 -3.03 29.04
C LEU A 60 6.12 -3.68 29.50
N SER A 61 6.17 -4.99 29.78
CA SER A 61 5.07 -5.64 30.48
C SER A 61 4.96 -5.06 31.88
N ALA A 62 3.74 -4.93 32.42
CA ALA A 62 3.54 -4.43 33.77
C ALA A 62 4.26 -5.27 34.85
N ALA A 63 4.54 -6.55 34.57
CA ALA A 63 5.28 -7.44 35.48
C ALA A 63 6.79 -7.14 35.52
N THR A 64 7.32 -6.49 34.49
CA THR A 64 8.75 -6.22 34.34
C THR A 64 9.08 -4.74 34.20
N ASP A 65 8.13 -3.85 34.47
CA ASP A 65 8.29 -2.39 34.45
C ASP A 65 8.46 -1.91 35.90
N SER A 66 9.67 -1.54 36.28
CA SER A 66 10.04 -1.39 37.70
C SER A 66 9.93 0.06 38.16
N GLY A 67 9.48 0.30 39.38
CA GLY A 67 9.33 1.68 39.88
C GLY A 67 8.05 2.31 39.35
N VAL A 68 8.14 3.21 38.36
CA VAL A 68 6.99 3.95 37.83
C VAL A 68 6.48 3.29 36.55
N LEU A 69 5.31 2.64 36.62
CA LEU A 69 4.70 2.00 35.44
C LEU A 69 4.49 2.98 34.28
N GLY A 70 4.92 2.58 33.09
CA GLY A 70 4.79 3.33 31.85
C GLY A 70 5.89 4.36 31.61
N ASP A 71 6.91 4.45 32.48
CA ASP A 71 8.07 5.32 32.27
C ASP A 71 9.17 4.69 31.40
N PHE A 72 9.01 3.40 31.05
CA PHE A 72 9.93 2.59 30.26
C PHE A 72 11.28 2.29 30.96
N ILE A 73 11.33 2.38 32.29
CA ILE A 73 12.54 2.11 33.07
C ILE A 73 12.37 0.80 33.85
N THR A 74 13.35 -0.09 33.72
CA THR A 74 13.35 -1.34 34.48
C THR A 74 14.72 -1.74 34.98
N ASN A 75 14.76 -2.30 36.20
CA ASN A 75 15.91 -3.01 36.75
C ASN A 75 15.82 -4.53 36.57
N ASN A 76 14.78 -5.04 35.89
CA ASN A 76 14.66 -6.45 35.57
C ASN A 76 15.66 -6.81 34.45
N GLU A 77 16.60 -7.71 34.73
CA GLU A 77 17.63 -8.14 33.77
C GLU A 77 17.08 -8.99 32.61
N THR A 78 15.83 -9.46 32.72
CA THR A 78 15.08 -10.20 31.71
C THR A 78 13.73 -9.53 31.44
N PRO A 79 13.72 -8.32 30.85
CA PRO A 79 12.49 -7.58 30.63
C PRO A 79 11.60 -8.27 29.59
N VAL A 80 10.28 -8.22 29.80
CA VAL A 80 9.30 -8.66 28.82
C VAL A 80 8.77 -7.43 28.10
N PHE A 81 8.90 -7.41 26.78
CA PHE A 81 8.31 -6.38 25.95
C PHE A 81 6.95 -6.84 25.43
N THR A 82 5.99 -5.92 25.43
CA THR A 82 4.68 -6.12 24.84
C THR A 82 4.45 -5.05 23.79
N GLY A 83 3.58 -5.34 22.82
CA GLY A 83 3.29 -4.40 21.75
C GLY A 83 2.05 -4.81 20.97
N LYS A 84 1.50 -3.85 20.24
CA LYS A 84 0.40 -4.09 19.31
C LYS A 84 0.77 -3.53 17.95
N THR A 85 0.37 -4.24 16.90
CA THR A 85 0.43 -3.74 15.52
C THR A 85 -1.00 -3.49 15.05
N ASN A 86 -1.27 -2.27 14.62
CA ASN A 86 -2.54 -1.91 14.02
C ASN A 86 -2.31 -1.68 12.52
N LEU A 87 -3.05 -2.43 11.70
CA LEU A 87 -3.04 -2.22 10.26
C LEU A 87 -3.57 -0.82 9.93
N ALA A 88 -3.00 -0.19 8.91
CA ALA A 88 -3.60 1.01 8.34
C ALA A 88 -5.01 0.69 7.80
N PRO A 89 -5.99 1.60 7.91
CA PRO A 89 -7.29 1.42 7.27
C PRO A 89 -7.12 1.23 5.76
N ARG A 90 -7.83 0.25 5.18
CA ARG A 90 -7.88 0.00 3.73
C ARG A 90 -8.97 0.82 3.06
#